data_AF-A0A166J6G5-F1
#
_entry.id   AF-A0A166J6G5-F1
#
_cell.length_a   1.000
_cell.length_b   1.000
_cell.length_c   1.000
_cell.angle_alpha   90.00
_cell.angle_beta   90.00
_cell.angle_gamma   90.00
#
_symmetry.space_group_name_H-M   'P 1'
#
loop_
_entity.id
_entity.type
_entity.pdbx_description
1 polymer ?
#
loop_
_entity_poly.entity_id
_entity_poly.type
_entity_poly.pdbx_seq_one_letter_code
_entity_poly.pdbx_strand_id
1 'polypeptide(L)' 'MPYTNEEGGRLNNFASEPKVYQAEPPTNKQKITYILLGLAGAGLVVGLIFVAFSVSNVG' A
#
# COMPACT_ATOMS: atom_id res chain seq x y z
N MET A 1 20.27 22.37 7.87
CA MET A 1 18.98 22.28 8.61
C MET A 1 17.89 22.79 7.67
N PRO A 2 16.63 22.34 7.75
CA PRO A 2 15.57 22.68 6.79
C PRO A 2 15.02 24.09 7.06
N TYR A 3 15.92 25.04 7.27
CA TYR A 3 15.60 26.43 7.50
C TYR A 3 16.21 27.18 6.33
N THR A 4 15.35 27.63 5.42
CA THR A 4 15.73 28.59 4.39
C THR A 4 15.77 29.97 5.04
N ASN A 5 16.55 30.90 4.47
CA ASN A 5 16.38 32.31 4.83
C ASN A 5 15.11 32.81 4.14
N GLU A 6 14.21 33.46 4.88
CA GLU A 6 13.13 34.24 4.28
C GLU A 6 13.75 35.39 3.46
N GLU A 7 13.07 35.94 2.45
CA GLU A 7 13.63 37.01 1.58
C GLU A 7 14.14 38.24 2.37
N GLY A 8 13.69 38.43 3.62
CA GLY A 8 14.17 39.44 4.57
C GLY A 8 15.32 39.01 5.50
N GLY A 9 15.97 37.87 5.28
CA GLY A 9 17.14 37.40 6.04
C GLY A 9 16.83 36.79 7.42
N ARG A 10 15.56 36.52 7.74
CA ARG A 10 15.14 35.84 8.97
C ARG A 10 15.13 34.32 8.78
N LEU A 11 15.44 33.59 9.85
CA LEU A 11 15.46 32.13 9.85
C LEU A 11 14.02 31.60 9.73
N ASN A 12 13.71 30.94 8.61
CA ASN A 12 12.41 30.36 8.37
C ASN A 12 12.27 29.06 9.19
N ASN A 13 11.31 28.99 10.11
CA ASN A 13 10.99 27.78 10.89
C ASN A 13 9.68 27.10 10.41
N PHE A 14 9.21 27.39 9.20
CA PHE A 14 8.13 26.65 8.55
C PHE A 14 8.63 25.29 8.06
N ALA A 15 7.74 24.29 8.10
CA ALA A 15 8.05 22.97 7.57
C ALA A 15 8.33 23.07 6.06
N SER A 16 9.45 22.48 5.61
CA SER A 16 9.72 22.35 4.17
C SER A 16 8.61 21.52 3.54
N GLU A 17 8.01 22.03 2.46
CA GLU A 17 6.97 21.29 1.76
C GLU A 17 7.55 19.96 1.26
N PRO A 18 6.91 18.82 1.59
CA PRO A 18 7.41 17.53 1.18
C PRO A 18 7.37 17.42 -0.34
N LYS A 19 8.42 16.86 -0.93
CA LYS A 19 8.42 16.56 -2.36
C LYS A 19 7.32 15.53 -2.63
N VAL A 20 6.24 15.98 -3.27
CA VAL A 20 5.14 15.11 -3.70
C VAL A 20 5.59 14.42 -4.99
N TYR A 21 5.69 13.10 -4.96
CA TYR A 21 5.99 12.30 -6.14
C TYR A 21 4.69 11.86 -6.81
N GLN A 22 4.64 11.95 -8.14
CA GLN A 22 3.52 11.41 -8.89
C GLN A 22 3.54 9.87 -8.79
N ALA A 23 2.37 9.28 -8.53
CA ALA A 23 2.25 7.82 -8.61
C ALA A 23 2.42 7.36 -10.06
N GLU A 24 3.35 6.42 -10.27
CA GLU A 24 3.51 5.78 -11.57
C GLU A 24 2.47 4.67 -11.76
N PRO A 25 1.95 4.48 -12.99
CA PRO A 25 1.08 3.35 -13.27
C PRO A 25 1.86 2.03 -13.10
N PRO A 26 1.18 0.95 -12.70
CA PRO A 26 1.84 -0.33 -12.52
C PRO A 26 2.42 -0.87 -13.84
N THR A 27 3.64 -1.36 -13.77
CA THR A 27 4.30 -2.09 -14.86
C THR A 27 3.56 -3.40 -15.17
N ASN A 28 3.81 -3.98 -16.35
CA ASN A 28 3.22 -5.27 -16.73
C ASN A 28 3.54 -6.39 -15.72
N LYS A 29 4.75 -6.38 -15.15
CA LYS A 29 5.13 -7.34 -14.10
C LYS A 29 4.32 -7.13 -12.83
N GLN A 30 4.18 -5.89 -12.37
CA GLN A 30 3.39 -5.58 -11.17
C GLN A 30 1.91 -5.97 -11.33
N LYS A 31 1.32 -5.75 -12.52
CA LYS A 31 -0.05 -6.18 -12.81
C LYS A 31 -0.22 -7.69 -12.63
N ILE A 32 0.72 -8.50 -13.14
CA ILE A 32 0.68 -9.95 -12.98
C ILE A 32 0.82 -10.33 -11.50
N THR A 33 1.75 -9.70 -10.77
CA THR A 33 1.91 -9.91 -9.33
C THR A 33 0.63 -9.60 -8.56
N TYR A 34 -0.09 -8.53 -8.90
CA TYR A 34 -1.36 -8.19 -8.25
C TYR A 34 -2.45 -9.21 -8.53
N ILE A 35 -2.52 -9.75 -9.75
CA ILE A 35 -3.45 -10.83 -10.08
C ILE A 35 -3.14 -12.07 -9.24
N LEU A 36 -1.86 -12.46 -9.15
CA LEU A 36 -1.45 -13.60 -8.33
C LEU A 36 -1.77 -13.39 -6.85
N LEU A 37 -1.53 -12.18 -6.33
CA LEU A 37 -1.85 -11.83 -4.95
C LEU A 37 -3.36 -11.91 -4.68
N GLY A 38 -4.17 -11.41 -5.61
CA GLY A 38 -5.63 -11.48 -5.55
C GLY A 38 -6.14 -12.93 -5.56
N LEU A 39 -5.60 -13.77 -6.45
CA LEU A 39 -5.92 -15.19 -6.51
C LEU A 39 -5.52 -15.93 -5.23
N ALA A 40 -4.32 -15.65 -4.70
CA ALA A 40 -3.85 -16.25 -3.45
C ALA A 40 -4.75 -15.86 -2.27
N GLY A 41 -5.12 -14.59 -2.16
CA GLY A 41 -6.03 -14.11 -1.12
C GLY A 41 -7.43 -14.74 -1.23
N ALA A 42 -7.99 -14.76 -2.44
CA ALA A 42 -9.29 -15.41 -2.69
C ALA A 42 -9.26 -16.91 -2.35
N GLY A 43 -8.20 -17.61 -2.76
CA GLY A 43 -7.99 -19.02 -2.43
C GLY A 43 -7.92 -19.27 -0.93
N LEU A 44 -7.25 -18.39 -0.18
CA LEU A 44 -7.19 -18.47 1.28
C LEU A 44 -8.59 -18.34 1.89
N VAL A 45 -9.38 -17.34 1.48
CA VAL A 45 -10.75 -17.13 1.97
C VAL A 45 -11.63 -18.34 1.67
N VAL A 46 -11.61 -18.85 0.43
CA VAL A 46 -12.35 -20.06 0.04
C VAL A 46 -11.91 -21.27 0.88
N GLY A 47 -10.61 -21.43 1.09
CA GLY A 47 -10.04 -22.51 1.91
C GLY A 47 -10.53 -22.45 3.36
N LEU A 48 -10.56 -21.26 3.98
CA LEU A 48 -11.07 -21.09 5.34
C LEU A 48 -12.56 -21.41 5.45
N ILE A 49 -13.36 -20.94 4.47
CA ILE A 49 -14.80 -21.27 4.41
C ILE A 49 -14.99 -22.79 4.29
N PHE A 50 -14.22 -23.44 3.42
CA PHE A 50 -14.27 -24.89 3.24
C PHE A 50 -13.93 -25.64 4.54
N VAL A 51 -12.86 -25.25 5.24
CA VAL A 51 -12.48 -25.85 6.53
C VAL A 51 -13.58 -25.66 7.56
N ALA A 52 -14.10 -24.44 7.70
CA ALA A 52 -15.17 -24.13 8.66
C ALA A 52 -16.43 -24.97 8.40
N PHE A 53 -16.85 -25.07 7.13
CA PHE A 53 -18.00 -25.88 6.75
C PHE A 53 -17.75 -27.38 6.98
N SER A 54 -16.56 -27.88 6.62
CA SER A 54 -16.21 -29.29 6.76
C SER A 54 -16.25 -29.73 8.22
N VAL A 55 -15.66 -28.95 9.12
CA VAL A 55 -15.65 -29.28 10.55
C VAL A 55 -17.03 -29.12 11.18
N SER A 56 -17.82 -28.12 10.76
CA SER A 56 -19.16 -27.88 11.35
C SER A 56 -20.19 -28.95 10.98
N ASN A 57 -19.98 -29.68 9.88
CA ASN A 57 -20.90 -30.72 9.40
C ASN A 57 -20.40 -32.15 9.66
N VAL A 58 -19.24 -32.31 10.29
CA VAL A 58 -18.82 -33.60 10.85
C VAL A 58 -19.52 -33.74 12.20
N GLY A 59 -20.57 -34.55 12.22
CA GLY A 59 -21.24 -35.03 13.43
C GLY A 59 -20.60 -36.31 13.95
#